data_AF-A0A937RGJ2-F1
#
_entry.id   AF-A0A937RGJ2-F1
#
_cell.length_a   1.000
_cell.length_b   1.000
_cell.length_c   1.000
_cell.angle_alpha   90.00
_cell.angle_beta   90.00
_cell.angle_gamma   90.00
#
_symmetry.space_group_name_H-M   'P 1'
#
loop_
_entity.id
_entity.type
_entity.pdbx_description
1 polymer ?
#
loop_
_entity_poly.entity_id
_entity_poly.type
_entity_poly.pdbx_seq_one_letter_code
_entity_poly.pdbx_strand_id
1 'polypeptide(L)'
;MSERAVTSPRRGASARARRRPPVLAGALAALAVSAGGVGCGQISEETRKASLDVVCAEIDVDPGEIAENPERARLVALIVRDLAPEENIRDLADQVAKDPNAVNPRAQLAEWVDEKCGQ
;
A
#
# COMPACT_ATOMS: atom_id res chain seq x y z
N MET A 1 -17.50 29.55 -59.45
CA MET A 1 -18.44 29.30 -58.33
C MET A 1 -17.58 29.08 -57.10
N SER A 2 -17.08 30.16 -56.46
CA SER A 2 -17.63 30.79 -55.23
C SER A 2 -17.44 29.89 -54.00
N GLU A 3 -16.33 30.00 -53.27
CA GLU A 3 -16.14 30.91 -52.10
C GLU A 3 -17.24 30.79 -51.02
N ARG A 4 -16.84 30.25 -49.86
CA ARG A 4 -16.97 30.91 -48.55
C ARG A 4 -16.17 30.16 -47.48
N ALA A 5 -15.08 30.80 -47.06
CA ALA A 5 -14.47 30.63 -45.76
C ALA A 5 -15.43 31.13 -44.68
N VAL A 6 -15.49 30.46 -43.53
CA VAL A 6 -15.78 31.12 -42.24
C VAL A 6 -14.84 30.56 -41.18
N THR A 7 -14.01 31.47 -40.71
CA THR A 7 -13.08 31.37 -39.59
C THR A 7 -13.81 31.66 -38.27
N SER A 8 -13.38 30.98 -37.19
CA SER A 8 -13.43 31.28 -35.73
C SER A 8 -13.96 32.66 -35.24
N PRO A 9 -14.43 32.86 -33.97
CA PRO A 9 -13.65 32.57 -32.74
C PRO A 9 -14.44 32.38 -31.38
N ARG A 10 -13.65 32.34 -30.28
CA ARG A 10 -13.92 32.54 -28.83
C ARG A 10 -14.26 31.31 -27.98
N ARG A 11 -13.29 30.79 -27.21
CA ARG A 11 -12.85 31.23 -25.85
C ARG A 11 -14.00 31.40 -24.85
N GLY A 12 -14.14 30.38 -24.01
CA GLY A 12 -14.79 30.43 -22.71
C GLY A 12 -13.90 29.71 -21.69
N ALA A 13 -12.96 30.45 -21.11
CA ALA A 13 -12.18 29.99 -19.97
C ALA A 13 -13.07 29.94 -18.72
N SER A 14 -12.98 28.86 -17.95
CA SER A 14 -13.16 28.92 -16.51
C SER A 14 -12.22 27.91 -15.86
N ALA A 15 -11.06 28.44 -15.53
CA ALA A 15 -10.14 27.87 -14.57
C ALA A 15 -10.86 27.74 -13.22
N ARG A 16 -10.90 26.53 -12.67
CA ARG A 16 -11.00 26.36 -11.22
C ARG A 16 -9.78 25.57 -10.77
N ALA A 17 -8.73 26.34 -10.51
CA ALA A 17 -7.53 25.93 -9.85
C ALA A 17 -7.89 25.22 -8.52
N ARG A 18 -7.77 23.89 -8.48
CA ARG A 18 -7.55 23.21 -7.20
C ARG A 18 -6.08 23.38 -6.87
N ARG A 19 -5.78 24.45 -6.14
CA ARG A 19 -4.55 24.59 -5.36
C ARG A 19 -4.49 23.40 -4.40
N ARG A 20 -3.68 22.39 -4.74
CA ARG A 20 -3.22 21.41 -3.75
C ARG A 20 -1.95 21.97 -3.09
N PRO A 21 -1.84 21.90 -1.76
CA PRO A 21 -0.76 22.52 -0.99
C PRO A 21 0.60 21.92 -1.34
N PRO A 22 1.71 22.67 -1.16
CA PRO A 22 3.05 22.16 -1.33
C PRO A 22 3.38 21.23 -0.16
N VAL A 23 3.31 19.92 -0.37
CA VAL A 23 3.85 18.97 0.59
C VAL A 23 5.35 18.89 0.33
N LEU A 24 6.06 19.55 1.23
CA LEU A 24 7.46 19.40 1.61
C LEU A 24 8.19 18.19 1.01
N ALA A 25 9.34 18.53 0.45
CA ALA A 25 10.49 17.68 0.25
C ALA A 25 10.68 16.65 1.37
N GLY A 26 10.64 15.38 1.00
CA GLY A 26 11.27 14.29 1.74
C GLY A 26 12.16 13.56 0.76
N ALA A 27 13.44 13.92 0.73
CA ALA A 27 14.45 13.18 -0.01
C ALA A 27 14.54 11.78 0.60
N LEU A 28 13.93 10.78 -0.04
CA LEU A 28 14.24 9.39 0.25
C LEU A 28 15.60 9.11 -0.39
N ALA A 29 16.64 9.30 0.41
CA ALA A 29 17.98 8.84 0.13
C ALA A 29 17.89 7.33 -0.12
N ALA A 30 18.07 6.93 -1.38
CA ALA A 30 18.36 5.55 -1.73
C ALA A 30 19.69 5.20 -1.06
N LEU A 31 19.62 4.58 0.12
CA LEU A 31 20.76 3.92 0.73
C LEU A 31 21.12 2.75 -0.17
N ALA A 32 22.10 2.99 -1.04
CA ALA A 32 22.85 1.97 -1.73
C ALA A 32 23.44 1.03 -0.67
N VAL A 33 22.83 -0.15 -0.50
CA VAL A 33 23.42 -1.23 0.29
C VAL A 33 24.62 -1.74 -0.50
N SER A 34 25.78 -1.24 -0.12
CA SER A 34 27.08 -1.79 -0.49
C SER A 34 27.15 -3.24 -0.02
N ALA A 35 27.39 -4.13 -0.99
CA ALA A 35 27.75 -5.52 -0.76
C ALA A 35 28.96 -5.63 0.19
N GLY A 36 28.82 -6.43 1.25
CA GLY A 36 29.95 -6.91 2.04
C GLY A 36 29.71 -6.93 3.55
N GLY A 37 29.30 -8.10 4.06
CA GLY A 37 29.66 -8.58 5.40
C GLY A 37 28.91 -8.03 6.62
N VAL A 38 28.44 -8.98 7.44
CA VAL A 38 28.20 -8.85 8.90
C VAL A 38 26.90 -8.14 9.33
N GLY A 39 25.85 -8.94 9.57
CA GLY A 39 24.90 -8.66 10.65
C GLY A 39 23.72 -7.72 10.42
N CYS A 40 22.98 -7.83 9.30
CA CYS A 40 21.67 -7.16 9.13
C CYS A 40 20.50 -7.94 9.78
N GLY A 41 20.77 -8.72 10.84
CA GLY A 41 19.79 -9.64 11.44
C GLY A 41 18.98 -9.06 12.60
N GLN A 42 19.24 -7.82 13.01
CA GLN A 42 18.54 -7.21 14.13
C GLN A 42 17.88 -5.91 13.69
N ILE A 43 16.69 -6.04 13.10
CA ILE A 43 15.75 -4.92 13.04
C ILE A 43 15.45 -4.56 14.49
N SER A 44 15.81 -3.34 14.91
CA SER A 44 15.50 -2.84 16.25
C SER A 44 13.99 -2.89 16.48
N GLU A 45 13.55 -3.14 17.72
CA GLU A 45 12.12 -3.17 18.06
C GLU A 45 11.41 -1.87 17.64
N GLU A 46 12.13 -0.74 17.68
CA GLU A 46 11.63 0.56 17.23
C GLU A 46 11.35 0.58 15.71
N THR A 47 12.24 -0.01 14.90
CA THR A 47 12.03 -0.14 13.46
C THR A 47 10.92 -1.13 13.13
N ARG A 48 10.81 -2.23 13.90
CA ARG A 48 9.71 -3.20 13.77
C ARG A 48 8.36 -2.54 14.05
N LYS A 49 8.28 -1.73 15.10
CA LYS A 49 7.08 -0.99 15.47
C LYS A 49 6.72 0.05 14.41
N ALA A 50 7.69 0.81 13.91
CA ALA A 50 7.46 1.75 12.82
C ALA A 50 6.95 1.05 11.54
N SER A 51 7.46 -0.13 11.21
CA SER A 51 6.94 -0.93 10.09
C SER A 51 5.49 -1.37 10.31
N LEU A 52 5.14 -1.83 11.52
CA LEU A 52 3.75 -2.20 11.84
C LEU A 52 2.80 -1.00 11.83
N ASP A 53 3.24 0.16 12.33
CA ASP A 53 2.44 1.38 12.30
C ASP A 53 2.11 1.79 10.86
N VAL A 54 3.06 1.63 9.92
CA VAL A 54 2.81 1.86 8.48
C VAL A 54 1.85 0.81 7.91
N VAL A 55 1.99 -0.47 8.28
CA VAL A 55 1.05 -1.52 7.86
C VAL A 55 -0.38 -1.17 8.29
N CYS A 56 -0.58 -0.83 9.56
CA CYS A 56 -1.90 -0.49 10.08
C CYS A 56 -2.44 0.84 9.52
N ALA A 57 -1.57 1.77 9.13
CA ALA A 57 -1.99 3.01 8.46
C ALA A 57 -2.46 2.79 7.01
N GLU A 58 -1.90 1.79 6.31
CA GLU A 58 -2.28 1.45 4.93
C GLU A 58 -3.45 0.46 4.85
N ILE A 59 -3.68 -0.35 5.88
CA ILE A 59 -4.82 -1.26 5.96
C ILE A 59 -6.03 -0.52 6.58
N ASP A 60 -6.86 0.04 5.71
CA ASP A 60 -8.20 0.58 6.06
C ASP A 60 -9.30 -0.46 5.73
N VAL A 61 -9.13 -1.68 6.23
CA VAL A 61 -10.06 -2.79 5.97
C VAL A 61 -10.36 -3.49 7.30
N ASP A 62 -11.65 -3.70 7.57
CA ASP A 62 -12.10 -4.44 8.73
C ASP A 62 -11.57 -5.89 8.69
N PRO A 63 -11.03 -6.45 9.79
CA PRO A 63 -10.52 -7.82 9.81
C PRO A 63 -11.56 -8.87 9.38
N GLY A 64 -12.84 -8.66 9.70
CA GLY A 64 -13.94 -9.52 9.23
C GLY A 64 -14.06 -9.50 7.71
N GLU A 65 -13.89 -8.34 7.07
CA GLU A 65 -13.90 -8.24 5.61
C GLU A 65 -12.70 -8.96 4.96
N ILE A 66 -11.55 -9.07 5.63
CA ILE A 66 -10.39 -9.86 5.17
C ILE A 66 -10.75 -11.35 5.18
N ALA A 67 -11.39 -11.83 6.25
CA ALA A 67 -11.79 -13.23 6.37
C ALA A 67 -12.89 -13.62 5.37
N GLU A 68 -13.84 -12.73 5.10
CA GLU A 68 -15.01 -13.01 4.29
C GLU A 68 -14.78 -12.76 2.79
N ASN A 69 -14.03 -11.73 2.41
CA ASN A 69 -13.88 -11.29 1.02
C ASN A 69 -12.49 -11.62 0.44
N PRO A 70 -12.39 -12.54 -0.56
CA PRO A 70 -11.13 -12.89 -1.20
C PRO A 70 -10.38 -11.72 -1.85
N GLU A 71 -11.09 -10.78 -2.47
CA GLU A 71 -10.46 -9.65 -3.14
C GLU A 71 -9.83 -8.68 -2.14
N ARG A 72 -10.55 -8.40 -1.04
CA ARG A 72 -10.00 -7.59 0.06
C ARG A 72 -8.82 -8.28 0.73
N ALA A 73 -8.93 -9.58 0.98
CA ALA A 73 -7.84 -10.37 1.52
C ALA A 73 -6.59 -10.31 0.64
N ARG A 74 -6.75 -10.39 -0.68
CA ARG A 74 -5.65 -10.27 -1.64
C ARG A 74 -4.97 -8.91 -1.57
N LEU A 75 -5.74 -7.82 -1.49
CA LEU A 75 -5.19 -6.47 -1.41
C LEU A 75 -4.40 -6.27 -0.11
N VAL A 76 -4.97 -6.68 1.02
CA VAL A 76 -4.27 -6.62 2.31
C VAL A 76 -3.03 -7.50 2.30
N ALA A 77 -3.11 -8.70 1.73
CA ALA A 77 -1.98 -9.60 1.61
C ALA A 77 -0.81 -9.01 0.82
N LEU A 78 -1.06 -8.22 -0.22
CA LEU A 78 0.03 -7.54 -0.95
C LEU A 78 0.76 -6.52 -0.07
N ILE A 79 0.02 -5.75 0.73
CA ILE A 79 0.57 -4.77 1.67
C ILE A 79 1.38 -5.47 2.76
N VAL A 80 0.79 -6.49 3.38
CA VAL A 80 1.41 -7.26 4.47
C VAL A 80 2.67 -8.00 3.98
N ARG A 81 2.65 -8.58 2.77
CA ARG A 81 3.83 -9.22 2.18
C ARG A 81 5.01 -8.26 2.05
N ASP A 82 4.74 -7.01 1.67
CA ASP A 82 5.79 -6.04 1.38
C ASP A 82 6.28 -5.32 2.65
N LEU A 83 5.44 -5.22 3.70
CA LEU A 83 5.69 -4.36 4.86
C LEU A 83 5.75 -5.07 6.21
N ALA A 84 5.21 -6.28 6.37
CA ALA A 84 5.23 -6.99 7.65
C ALA A 84 6.68 -7.22 8.11
N PRO A 85 7.03 -7.08 9.39
CA PRO A 85 8.40 -7.32 9.84
C PRO A 85 8.75 -8.80 9.97
N GLU A 86 7.78 -9.68 10.18
CA GLU A 86 7.98 -11.11 10.35
C GLU A 86 7.92 -11.89 9.02
N GLU A 87 8.92 -12.73 8.76
CA GLU A 87 9.01 -13.52 7.52
C GLU A 87 7.84 -14.50 7.36
N ASN A 88 7.43 -15.19 8.43
CA ASN A 88 6.30 -16.12 8.40
C ASN A 88 4.97 -15.43 8.04
N ILE A 89 4.82 -14.15 8.37
CA ILE A 89 3.63 -13.36 8.03
C ILE A 89 3.69 -12.93 6.57
N ARG A 90 4.87 -12.57 6.06
CA ARG A 90 5.05 -12.32 4.62
C ARG A 90 4.76 -13.57 3.79
N ASP A 91 5.16 -14.74 4.26
CA ASP A 91 4.87 -16.02 3.60
C ASP A 91 3.39 -16.36 3.62
N LEU A 92 2.71 -16.12 4.74
CA LEU A 92 1.26 -16.25 4.84
C LEU A 92 0.55 -15.31 3.86
N ALA A 93 0.99 -14.06 3.81
CA ALA A 93 0.44 -13.06 2.91
C ALA A 93 0.72 -13.41 1.44
N ASP A 94 1.89 -13.93 1.09
CA ASP A 94 2.17 -14.43 -0.25
C ASP A 94 1.25 -15.61 -0.64
N GLN A 95 0.93 -16.51 0.30
CA GLN A 95 -0.04 -17.58 0.07
C GLN A 95 -1.45 -17.04 -0.19
N VAL A 96 -1.92 -16.07 0.60
CA VAL A 96 -3.23 -15.42 0.40
C VAL A 96 -3.26 -14.64 -0.91
N ALA A 97 -2.15 -13.99 -1.30
CA ALA A 97 -2.06 -13.25 -2.55
C ALA A 97 -2.12 -14.18 -3.79
N LYS A 98 -1.57 -15.40 -3.67
CA LYS A 98 -1.59 -16.44 -4.70
C LYS A 98 -2.93 -17.15 -4.80
N ASP A 99 -3.53 -17.52 -3.67
CA ASP A 99 -4.86 -18.12 -3.60
C ASP A 99 -5.73 -17.44 -2.52
N PRO A 100 -6.44 -16.36 -2.89
CA PRO A 100 -7.31 -15.67 -1.95
C PRO A 100 -8.59 -16.45 -1.64
N ASN A 101 -8.89 -17.56 -2.31
CA ASN A 101 -10.05 -18.37 -1.98
C ASN A 101 -9.77 -19.33 -0.82
N ALA A 102 -8.50 -19.55 -0.49
CA ALA A 102 -8.11 -20.38 0.64
C ALA A 102 -8.59 -19.75 1.96
N VAL A 103 -9.59 -20.37 2.59
CA VAL A 103 -10.25 -19.84 3.79
C VAL A 103 -9.30 -19.77 4.99
N ASN A 104 -8.51 -20.82 5.21
CA ASN A 104 -7.63 -20.89 6.38
C ASN A 104 -6.50 -19.84 6.35
N PRO A 105 -5.73 -19.67 5.26
CA PRO A 105 -4.74 -18.60 5.16
C PRO A 105 -5.35 -17.20 5.34
N ARG A 106 -6.54 -16.95 4.80
CA ARG A 106 -7.23 -15.67 4.98
C ARG A 106 -7.62 -15.41 6.42
N ALA A 107 -8.16 -16.42 7.10
CA ALA A 107 -8.55 -16.30 8.51
C ALA A 107 -7.33 -15.98 9.39
N GLN A 108 -6.19 -16.65 9.14
CA GLN A 108 -4.94 -16.37 9.85
C GLN A 108 -4.41 -14.96 9.56
N LEU A 109 -4.53 -14.49 8.31
CA LEU A 109 -4.13 -13.12 7.97
C LEU A 109 -5.04 -12.09 8.66
N ALA A 110 -6.35 -12.33 8.67
CA ALA A 110 -7.32 -11.48 9.34
C ALA A 110 -7.06 -11.41 10.86
N GLU A 111 -6.80 -12.55 11.50
CA GLU A 111 -6.45 -12.62 12.93
C GLU A 111 -5.17 -11.86 13.25
N TRP A 112 -4.14 -11.98 12.40
CA TRP A 112 -2.91 -11.20 12.59
C TRP A 112 -3.15 -9.70 12.44
N VAL A 113 -3.95 -9.27 11.44
CA VAL A 113 -4.30 -7.86 11.26
C VAL A 113 -5.10 -7.34 12.46
N ASP A 114 -6.04 -8.13 12.99
CA ASP A 114 -6.80 -7.80 14.20
C ASP A 114 -5.86 -7.66 15.41
N GLU A 115 -4.94 -8.60 15.63
CA GLU A 115 -3.98 -8.54 16.75
C GLU A 115 -3.06 -7.32 16.67
N LYS A 116 -2.62 -6.93 15.47
CA LYS A 116 -1.66 -5.82 15.29
C LYS A 116 -2.33 -4.45 15.18
N CYS A 117 -3.51 -4.37 14.57
CA CYS A 117 -4.15 -3.13 14.17
C CYS A 117 -5.52 -2.88 14.81
N GLY A 118 -6.15 -3.89 15.43
CA GLY A 118 -7.47 -3.82 16.06
C GLY A 118 -7.45 -3.13 17.44
N GLN A 119 -7.24 -1.81 17.45
CA GLN A 119 -7.38 -0.98 18.65
C GLN A 119 -8.83 -0.64 18.98
#